data_AF-A0A386TZ28-F1
#
_entry.id   AF-A0A386TZ28-F1
#
_cell.length_a   1.000
_cell.length_b   1.000
_cell.length_c   1.000
_cell.angle_alpha   90.00
_cell.angle_beta   90.00
_cell.angle_gamma   90.00
#
_symmetry.space_group_name_H-M   'P 1'
#
loop_
_entity.id
_entity.type
_entity.pdbx_description
1 polymer ?
#
loop_
_entity_poly.entity_id
_entity_poly.type
_entity_poly.pdbx_seq_one_letter_code
_entity_poly.pdbx_strand_id
1 'polypeptide(L)'
;MTTTFFLNFLALGTLLSSVFTITSINPVISVILLIATFVQASLYLIFIGINFVGISYIIIYVGAIAVLFLFVIMMIDINISELQDTGDQFTKNLPLAICIVILFIFIFFNIIPLFINLPIKSSLFIDINKSYLNNIDSLFLGSPWPEALAKNMYEDFLLALDIYSKNISLTYDLTISSISQISSLGHSLYLEDGVLLIILSVILLLAMFATIIISRTPFSSKK
;
A
#
# COMPACT_ATOMS: atom_id res chain seq x y z
N MET A 1 -0.48 -20.02 -11.59
CA MET A 1 0.15 -19.10 -12.57
C MET A 1 -0.81 -18.04 -13.09
N THR A 2 -2.03 -18.35 -13.55
CA THR A 2 -2.96 -17.34 -14.07
C THR A 2 -3.42 -16.32 -13.00
N THR A 3 -3.67 -16.78 -11.78
CA THR A 3 -4.05 -15.93 -10.63
C THR A 3 -2.95 -14.94 -10.24
N THR A 4 -1.67 -15.35 -10.29
CA THR A 4 -0.53 -14.48 -9.99
C THR A 4 -0.32 -13.42 -11.07
N PHE A 5 -0.55 -13.75 -12.34
CA PHE A 5 -0.53 -12.76 -13.43
C PHE A 5 -1.62 -11.70 -13.25
N PHE A 6 -2.84 -12.11 -12.88
CA PHE A 6 -3.94 -11.19 -12.62
C PHE A 6 -3.65 -10.24 -11.45
N LEU A 7 -3.13 -10.76 -10.33
CA LEU A 7 -2.73 -9.95 -9.18
C LEU A 7 -1.64 -8.94 -9.52
N ASN A 8 -0.62 -9.34 -10.29
CA ASN A 8 0.45 -8.45 -10.72
C ASN A 8 -0.06 -7.34 -11.64
N PHE A 9 -0.99 -7.66 -12.55
CA PHE A 9 -1.62 -6.66 -13.40
C PHE A 9 -2.41 -5.63 -12.58
N LEU A 10 -3.14 -6.09 -11.56
CA LEU A 10 -3.90 -5.21 -10.67
C LEU A 10 -2.99 -4.31 -9.82
N ALA A 11 -1.89 -4.85 -9.31
CA ALA A 11 -0.88 -4.09 -8.57
C ALA A 11 -0.25 -3.01 -9.46
N LEU A 12 0.13 -3.36 -10.70
CA LEU A 12 0.66 -2.40 -11.67
C LEU A 12 -0.38 -1.33 -12.03
N GLY A 13 -1.64 -1.73 -12.23
CA GLY A 13 -2.75 -0.80 -12.51
C GLY A 13 -2.99 0.18 -11.35
N THR A 14 -2.88 -0.28 -10.11
CA THR A 14 -3.00 0.56 -8.90
C THR A 14 -1.88 1.59 -8.84
N LEU A 15 -0.62 1.17 -9.09
CA LEU A 15 0.53 2.08 -9.14
C LEU A 15 0.38 3.12 -10.25
N LEU A 16 0.02 2.70 -11.47
CA LEU A 16 -0.19 3.62 -12.60
C LEU A 16 -1.28 4.65 -12.27
N SER A 17 -2.43 4.20 -11.77
CA SER A 17 -3.54 5.09 -11.43
C SER A 17 -3.17 6.05 -10.30
N SER A 18 -2.34 5.64 -9.33
CA SER A 18 -1.85 6.51 -8.26
C SER A 18 -0.92 7.59 -8.81
N VAL A 19 -0.04 7.25 -9.74
CA VAL A 19 0.83 8.24 -10.39
C VAL A 19 -0.02 9.22 -11.20
N PHE A 20 -0.98 8.74 -12.00
CA PHE A 20 -1.88 9.59 -12.77
C PHE A 20 -2.75 10.51 -11.89
N THR A 21 -3.13 10.05 -10.70
CA THR A 21 -3.88 10.87 -9.72
C THR A 21 -3.07 12.10 -9.32
N ILE A 22 -1.75 11.96 -9.12
CA ILE A 22 -0.87 13.05 -8.68
C ILE A 22 -0.48 13.96 -9.85
N THR A 23 -0.35 13.43 -11.07
CA THR A 23 0.06 14.22 -12.25
C THR A 23 -1.09 14.96 -12.93
N SER A 24 -2.33 14.67 -12.58
CA SER A 24 -3.51 15.28 -13.21
C SER A 24 -3.72 16.73 -12.77
N ILE A 25 -3.77 17.66 -13.73
CA ILE A 25 -3.96 19.10 -13.50
C ILE A 25 -5.40 19.43 -13.10
N ASN A 26 -6.38 18.72 -13.65
CA ASN A 26 -7.78 18.93 -13.28
C ASN A 26 -8.10 18.15 -11.98
N PRO A 27 -8.50 18.84 -10.90
CA PRO A 27 -8.77 18.20 -9.61
C PRO A 27 -9.91 17.17 -9.67
N VAL A 28 -10.91 17.38 -10.54
CA VAL A 28 -12.01 16.42 -10.72
C VAL A 28 -11.50 15.10 -11.30
N ILE A 29 -10.62 15.18 -12.30
CA ILE A 29 -10.01 14.00 -12.93
C ILE A 29 -9.08 13.28 -11.94
N SER A 30 -8.33 14.05 -11.14
CA SER A 30 -7.50 13.50 -10.06
C SER A 30 -8.34 12.65 -9.08
N VAL A 31 -9.49 13.16 -8.60
CA VAL A 31 -10.34 12.40 -7.67
C VAL A 31 -10.99 11.18 -8.32
N ILE A 32 -11.42 11.24 -9.59
CA ILE A 32 -11.91 10.06 -10.32
C ILE A 32 -10.81 8.97 -10.39
N LEU A 33 -9.57 9.36 -10.67
CA LEU A 33 -8.45 8.42 -10.71
C LEU A 33 -8.10 7.87 -9.31
N LEU A 34 -8.26 8.68 -8.27
CA LEU A 34 -8.14 8.21 -6.89
C LEU A 34 -9.20 7.13 -6.58
N ILE A 35 -10.46 7.33 -6.99
CA ILE A 35 -11.51 6.31 -6.84
C ILE A 35 -11.10 5.03 -7.56
N ALA A 36 -10.58 5.12 -8.78
CA ALA A 36 -10.06 3.97 -9.51
C ALA A 36 -8.92 3.24 -8.78
N THR A 37 -8.00 3.96 -8.10
CA THR A 37 -6.95 3.33 -7.28
C THR A 37 -7.52 2.51 -6.13
N PHE A 38 -8.51 3.04 -5.40
CA PHE A 38 -9.11 2.34 -4.26
C PHE A 38 -9.92 1.14 -4.71
N VAL A 39 -10.60 1.22 -5.86
CA VAL A 39 -11.29 0.08 -6.45
C VAL A 39 -10.28 -1.02 -6.82
N GLN A 40 -9.20 -0.70 -7.53
CA GLN A 40 -8.18 -1.68 -7.90
C GLN A 40 -7.49 -2.30 -6.66
N ALA A 41 -7.19 -1.50 -5.64
CA ALA A 41 -6.66 -1.99 -4.37
C ALA A 41 -7.67 -2.90 -3.63
N SER A 42 -8.96 -2.58 -3.63
CA SER A 42 -9.99 -3.41 -3.01
C SER A 42 -10.15 -4.76 -3.69
N LEU A 43 -10.13 -4.78 -5.03
CA LEU A 43 -10.12 -6.00 -5.82
C LEU A 43 -8.86 -6.83 -5.47
N TYR A 44 -7.69 -6.20 -5.40
CA TYR A 44 -6.44 -6.88 -5.04
C TYR A 44 -6.55 -7.60 -3.69
N LEU A 45 -7.11 -6.93 -2.67
CA LEU A 45 -7.33 -7.51 -1.34
C LEU A 45 -8.33 -8.68 -1.36
N ILE A 46 -9.42 -8.57 -2.13
CA ILE A 46 -10.41 -9.64 -2.29
C ILE A 46 -9.78 -10.86 -2.97
N PHE A 47 -8.95 -10.67 -3.99
CA PHE A 47 -8.30 -11.78 -4.70
C PHE A 47 -7.21 -12.48 -3.88
N ILE A 48 -6.56 -11.79 -2.94
CA ILE A 48 -5.65 -12.40 -1.95
C ILE A 48 -6.43 -13.19 -0.87
N GLY A 49 -7.73 -12.97 -0.78
CA GLY A 49 -8.62 -13.67 0.14
C GLY A 49 -8.96 -12.87 1.40
N ILE A 50 -8.59 -11.60 1.51
CA ILE A 50 -8.96 -10.71 2.64
C ILE A 50 -10.26 -9.95 2.29
N ASN A 51 -11.35 -10.71 2.24
CA ASN A 51 -12.65 -10.24 1.73
C ASN A 51 -13.25 -9.10 2.56
N PHE A 52 -13.20 -9.20 3.90
CA PHE A 52 -13.80 -8.17 4.75
C PHE A 52 -13.14 -6.80 4.56
N VAL A 53 -11.81 -6.75 4.59
CA VAL A 53 -11.06 -5.50 4.42
C VAL A 53 -11.25 -4.95 3.00
N GLY A 54 -11.25 -5.81 1.98
CA GLY A 54 -11.50 -5.37 0.60
C GLY A 54 -12.88 -4.75 0.41
N ILE A 55 -13.94 -5.36 0.93
CA ILE A 55 -15.30 -4.78 0.87
C ILE A 55 -15.38 -3.48 1.69
N SER A 56 -14.73 -3.44 2.86
CA SER A 56 -14.66 -2.23 3.69
C SER A 56 -13.95 -1.08 2.96
N TYR A 57 -12.96 -1.36 2.11
CA TYR A 57 -12.30 -0.35 1.28
C TYR A 57 -13.29 0.32 0.32
N ILE A 58 -14.17 -0.46 -0.32
CA ILE A 58 -15.19 0.08 -1.22
C ILE A 58 -16.20 0.93 -0.44
N ILE A 59 -16.71 0.44 0.68
CA ILE A 59 -17.78 1.15 1.41
C ILE A 59 -17.26 2.45 2.05
N ILE A 60 -16.13 2.40 2.75
CA ILE A 60 -15.64 3.53 3.54
C ILE A 60 -14.82 4.49 2.66
N TYR A 61 -13.82 3.99 1.95
CA TYR A 61 -12.90 4.86 1.22
C TYR A 61 -13.51 5.35 -0.09
N VAL A 62 -14.06 4.46 -0.91
CA VAL A 62 -14.72 4.87 -2.16
C VAL A 62 -16.07 5.52 -1.87
N GLY A 63 -16.91 4.88 -1.05
CA GLY A 63 -18.29 5.32 -0.83
C GLY A 63 -18.44 6.61 -0.03
N ALA A 64 -17.67 6.80 1.04
CA ALA A 64 -17.78 7.99 1.89
C ALA A 64 -16.69 9.02 1.59
N ILE A 65 -15.42 8.63 1.73
CA ILE A 65 -14.30 9.59 1.74
C ILE A 65 -14.07 10.21 0.35
N ALA A 66 -13.90 9.39 -0.68
CA ALA A 66 -13.60 9.87 -2.03
C ALA A 66 -14.78 10.64 -2.67
N VAL A 67 -16.02 10.20 -2.42
CA VAL A 67 -17.23 10.92 -2.88
C VAL A 67 -17.39 12.25 -2.15
N LEU A 68 -17.07 12.34 -0.85
CA LEU A 68 -17.05 13.61 -0.12
C LEU A 68 -16.02 14.57 -0.74
N PHE A 69 -14.82 14.09 -1.05
CA PHE A 69 -13.83 14.90 -1.76
C PHE A 69 -14.37 15.42 -3.09
N LEU A 70 -15.00 14.55 -3.90
CA LEU A 70 -15.61 14.93 -5.18
C LEU A 70 -16.66 16.03 -5.02
N PHE A 71 -17.51 15.94 -3.99
CA PHE A 71 -18.50 16.97 -3.71
C PHE A 71 -17.85 18.31 -3.32
N VAL A 72 -16.85 18.28 -2.44
CA VAL A 72 -16.14 19.48 -1.97
C VAL A 72 -15.42 20.18 -3.11
N ILE A 73 -14.68 19.45 -3.95
CA ILE A 73 -13.93 20.07 -5.05
C ILE A 73 -14.83 20.68 -6.13
N MET A 74 -16.04 20.14 -6.32
CA MET A 74 -16.99 20.71 -7.30
C MET A 74 -17.68 21.95 -6.77
N MET A 75 -17.79 22.10 -5.45
CA MET A 75 -18.36 23.30 -4.82
C MET A 75 -17.37 24.45 -4.72
N ILE A 76 -16.07 24.18 -4.73
CA ILE A 76 -15.02 25.20 -4.68
C ILE A 76 -14.67 25.62 -6.11
N ASP A 77 -14.59 26.93 -6.33
CA ASP A 77 -14.06 27.48 -7.58
C ASP A 77 -12.52 27.45 -7.53
N ILE A 78 -11.90 26.68 -8.41
CA ILE A 78 -10.44 26.44 -8.43
C ILE A 78 -9.88 27.05 -9.72
N ASN A 79 -9.05 28.09 -9.59
CA ASN A 79 -8.40 28.75 -10.72
C ASN A 79 -7.27 27.88 -11.29
N ILE A 80 -7.53 27.20 -12.41
CA ILE A 80 -6.60 26.25 -13.04
C ILE A 80 -5.37 26.94 -13.65
N SER A 81 -5.46 28.25 -13.96
CA SER A 81 -4.36 29.03 -14.53
C SER A 81 -3.21 29.25 -13.54
N GLU A 82 -3.51 29.50 -12.27
CA GLU A 82 -2.48 29.68 -11.21
C GLU A 82 -1.76 28.37 -10.88
N LEU A 83 -2.43 27.22 -11.08
CA LEU A 83 -1.83 25.90 -10.89
C LEU A 83 -0.77 25.57 -11.95
N GLN A 84 -0.91 26.10 -13.17
CA GLN A 84 0.06 25.89 -14.26
C GLN A 84 1.33 26.74 -14.06
N ASP A 85 1.20 27.98 -13.60
CA ASP A 85 2.35 28.87 -13.34
C ASP A 85 3.23 28.39 -12.17
N THR A 86 2.64 27.66 -11.22
CA THR A 86 3.39 27.00 -10.14
C THR A 86 4.21 25.80 -10.68
N GLY A 87 3.83 25.26 -11.85
CA GLY A 87 4.45 24.17 -12.62
C GLY A 87 5.97 24.26 -12.74
N ASP A 88 6.46 25.43 -13.13
CA ASP A 88 7.88 25.65 -13.40
C ASP A 88 8.75 25.59 -12.13
N GLN A 89 8.19 25.91 -10.97
CA GLN A 89 8.89 25.82 -9.68
C GLN A 89 9.02 24.38 -9.17
N PHE A 90 8.15 23.45 -9.60
CA PHE A 90 8.25 22.04 -9.21
C PHE A 90 9.49 21.36 -9.78
N THR A 91 9.92 21.77 -10.98
CA THR A 91 11.13 21.18 -11.62
C THR A 91 12.41 21.50 -10.84
N LYS A 92 12.45 22.63 -10.14
CA LYS A 92 13.61 23.06 -9.34
C LYS A 92 13.85 22.19 -8.11
N ASN A 93 12.78 21.64 -7.53
CA ASN A 93 12.85 20.77 -6.33
C ASN A 93 12.92 19.28 -6.67
N LEU A 94 12.89 18.91 -7.95
CA LEU A 94 12.98 17.53 -8.43
C LEU A 94 14.23 16.77 -7.92
N PRO A 95 15.46 17.32 -7.93
CA PRO A 95 16.62 16.61 -7.38
C PRO A 95 16.52 16.37 -5.87
N LEU A 96 15.87 17.29 -5.13
CA LEU A 96 15.63 17.12 -3.69
C LEU A 96 14.57 16.03 -3.44
N ALA A 97 13.52 15.98 -4.26
CA ALA A 97 12.51 14.92 -4.22
C ALA A 97 13.13 13.53 -4.52
N ILE A 98 14.02 13.44 -5.52
CA ILE A 98 14.78 12.21 -5.80
C ILE A 98 15.60 11.78 -4.58
N CYS A 99 16.29 12.72 -3.92
CA CYS A 99 17.08 12.43 -2.73
C CYS A 99 16.21 11.88 -1.59
N ILE A 100 15.04 12.48 -1.37
CA ILE A 100 14.08 12.02 -0.34
C ILE A 100 13.57 10.61 -0.64
N VAL A 101 13.29 10.29 -1.92
CA VAL A 101 12.80 8.96 -2.33
C VAL A 101 13.89 7.91 -2.15
N ILE A 102 15.13 8.19 -2.54
CA ILE A 102 16.28 7.29 -2.28
C ILE A 102 16.46 7.06 -0.78
N LEU A 103 16.37 8.12 0.04
CA LEU A 103 16.55 7.99 1.48
C LEU A 103 15.41 7.16 2.09
N PHE A 104 14.17 7.40 1.67
CA PHE A 104 13.02 6.61 2.10
C PHE A 104 13.16 5.14 1.72
N ILE A 105 13.55 4.83 0.47
CA ILE A 105 13.74 3.44 0.03
C ILE A 105 14.84 2.74 0.84
N PHE A 106 15.95 3.44 1.11
CA PHE A 106 17.05 2.92 1.91
C PHE A 106 16.61 2.61 3.34
N ILE A 107 15.87 3.52 3.99
CA ILE A 107 15.31 3.29 5.31
C ILE A 107 14.36 2.09 5.30
N PHE A 108 13.43 2.04 4.33
CA PHE A 108 12.41 1.00 4.27
C PHE A 108 13.03 -0.40 4.15
N PHE A 109 13.99 -0.58 3.25
CA PHE A 109 14.66 -1.86 3.04
C PHE A 109 15.51 -2.32 4.21
N ASN A 110 16.11 -1.41 4.99
CA ASN A 110 16.93 -1.77 6.15
C ASN A 110 16.09 -2.03 7.40
N ILE A 111 15.01 -1.28 7.61
CA ILE A 111 14.24 -1.33 8.85
C ILE A 111 13.17 -2.43 8.83
N ILE A 112 12.48 -2.65 7.70
CA ILE A 112 11.43 -3.66 7.62
C ILE A 112 11.90 -5.09 7.94
N PRO A 113 13.08 -5.59 7.50
CA PRO A 113 13.54 -6.93 7.88
C PRO A 113 13.90 -7.05 9.36
N LEU A 114 14.21 -5.94 10.05
CA LEU A 114 14.51 -5.94 11.48
C LEU A 114 13.26 -6.24 12.33
N PHE A 115 12.07 -5.84 11.86
CA PHE A 115 10.79 -6.09 12.55
C PHE A 115 10.19 -7.46 12.24
N ILE A 116 10.51 -8.06 11.09
CA ILE A 116 10.00 -9.37 10.64
C ILE A 116 10.86 -10.53 11.17
N ASN A 117 11.78 -10.28 12.09
CA ASN A 117 12.81 -11.20 12.58
C ASN A 117 12.25 -12.35 13.48
N LEU A 118 11.29 -13.14 12.96
CA LEU A 118 11.30 -14.60 13.08
C LEU A 118 12.58 -15.12 12.40
N PRO A 119 13.14 -16.29 12.76
CA PRO A 119 14.51 -16.71 12.44
C PRO A 119 14.64 -17.13 10.97
N ILE A 120 14.33 -16.25 10.03
CA ILE A 120 14.76 -16.34 8.65
C ILE A 120 16.15 -15.73 8.67
N LYS A 121 17.09 -16.60 8.99
CA LYS A 121 18.53 -16.39 8.92
C LYS A 121 18.85 -15.35 7.85
N SER A 122 19.59 -14.33 8.25
CA SER A 122 20.27 -13.33 7.44
C SER A 122 21.06 -13.89 6.24
N SER A 123 21.09 -15.20 6.02
CA SER A 123 21.67 -15.88 4.86
C SER A 123 20.99 -15.52 3.54
N LEU A 124 19.69 -15.22 3.49
CA LEU A 124 19.03 -14.92 2.21
C LEU A 124 19.55 -13.61 1.58
N PHE A 125 19.69 -12.54 2.36
CA PHE A 125 20.29 -11.29 1.88
C PHE A 125 21.80 -11.39 1.69
N ILE A 126 22.51 -12.13 2.55
CA ILE A 126 23.97 -12.31 2.46
C ILE A 126 24.34 -13.15 1.23
N ASP A 127 23.60 -14.22 0.92
CA ASP A 127 23.88 -15.12 -0.21
C ASP A 127 23.49 -14.47 -1.55
N ILE A 128 22.37 -13.73 -1.59
CA ILE A 128 22.02 -12.91 -2.76
C ILE A 128 23.13 -11.89 -3.03
N ASN A 129 23.58 -11.15 -2.02
CA ASN A 129 24.61 -10.12 -2.22
C ASN A 129 25.99 -10.73 -2.55
N LYS A 130 26.35 -11.89 -1.98
CA LYS A 130 27.55 -12.65 -2.35
C LYS A 130 27.51 -13.16 -3.78
N SER A 131 26.35 -13.63 -4.23
CA SER A 131 26.18 -14.10 -5.62
C SER A 131 26.33 -12.94 -6.61
N TYR A 132 25.77 -11.76 -6.33
CA TYR A 132 25.98 -10.57 -7.15
C TYR A 132 27.46 -10.13 -7.18
N LEU A 133 28.15 -10.13 -6.04
CA LEU A 133 29.57 -9.77 -5.98
C LEU A 133 30.47 -10.77 -6.73
N ASN A 134 30.26 -12.08 -6.53
CA ASN A 134 31.01 -13.12 -7.24
C ASN A 134 30.71 -13.10 -8.76
N ASN A 135 29.50 -12.70 -9.16
CA ASN A 135 29.12 -12.57 -10.57
C ASN A 135 29.83 -11.40 -11.26
N ILE A 136 30.13 -10.31 -10.55
CA ILE A 136 30.93 -9.19 -11.07
C ILE A 136 32.37 -9.63 -11.33
N ASP A 137 32.95 -10.43 -10.43
CA ASP A 137 34.29 -11.00 -10.61
C ASP A 137 34.35 -11.97 -11.81
N SER A 138 33.30 -12.77 -12.02
CA SER A 138 33.20 -13.68 -13.17
C SER A 138 32.97 -12.98 -14.52
N LEU A 139 32.33 -11.79 -14.50
CA LEU A 139 32.14 -10.94 -15.68
C LEU A 139 33.45 -10.25 -16.10
N PHE A 140 34.32 -9.97 -15.13
CA PHE A 140 35.61 -9.31 -15.33
C PHE A 140 36.73 -10.29 -15.72
N LEU A 141 36.63 -11.58 -15.36
CA LEU A 141 37.66 -12.60 -15.59
C LEU A 141 37.42 -13.57 -16.78
N GLY A 142 36.50 -13.24 -17.69
CA GLY A 142 36.50 -13.81 -19.05
C GLY A 142 36.35 -15.33 -19.18
N SER A 143 35.66 -16.01 -18.26
CA SER A 143 35.23 -17.40 -18.51
C SER A 143 33.94 -17.41 -19.35
N PRO A 144 33.79 -18.35 -20.31
CA PRO A 144 32.58 -18.44 -21.12
C PRO A 144 31.37 -18.69 -20.22
N TRP A 145 30.37 -17.81 -20.29
CA TRP A 145 29.09 -17.95 -19.60
C TRP A 145 28.47 -19.33 -19.86
N PRO A 146 28.23 -20.17 -18.83
CA PRO A 146 27.45 -21.38 -19.03
C PRO A 146 26.15 -21.33 -18.19
N GLU A 147 25.10 -21.91 -18.76
CA GLU A 147 23.76 -22.27 -18.22
C GLU A 147 23.59 -22.55 -16.72
N ALA A 148 24.68 -22.77 -15.97
CA ALA A 148 24.68 -22.90 -14.51
C ALA A 148 24.13 -21.64 -13.79
N LEU A 149 24.32 -20.44 -14.35
CA LEU A 149 23.93 -19.19 -13.69
C LEU A 149 22.40 -19.03 -13.60
N ALA A 150 21.67 -19.39 -14.66
CA ALA A 150 20.20 -19.35 -14.66
C ALA A 150 19.58 -20.53 -13.89
N LYS A 151 20.24 -21.70 -13.91
CA LYS A 151 19.75 -22.91 -13.26
C LYS A 151 19.83 -22.81 -11.73
N ASN A 152 20.92 -22.29 -11.20
CA ASN A 152 21.12 -22.20 -9.75
C ASN A 152 20.15 -21.18 -9.12
N MET A 153 19.92 -20.05 -9.79
CA MET A 153 18.96 -19.05 -9.32
C MET A 153 17.51 -19.54 -9.34
N TYR A 154 17.15 -20.37 -10.33
CA TYR A 154 15.81 -20.95 -10.44
C TYR A 154 15.56 -22.02 -9.36
N GLU A 155 16.54 -22.89 -9.12
CA GLU A 155 16.46 -23.95 -8.10
C GLU A 155 16.42 -23.37 -6.67
N ASP A 156 17.23 -22.35 -6.37
CA ASP A 156 17.23 -21.70 -5.05
C ASP A 156 15.90 -20.99 -4.76
N PHE A 157 15.27 -20.40 -5.79
CA PHE A 157 13.94 -19.79 -5.67
C PHE A 157 12.83 -20.83 -5.44
N LEU A 158 12.89 -21.98 -6.14
CA LEU A 158 11.95 -23.08 -5.94
C LEU A 158 12.06 -23.68 -4.53
N LEU A 159 13.29 -23.83 -4.01
CA LEU A 159 13.54 -24.38 -2.68
C LEU A 159 13.04 -23.43 -1.57
N ALA A 160 13.19 -22.11 -1.76
CA ALA A 160 12.64 -21.10 -0.86
C ALA A 160 11.09 -21.10 -0.86
N LEU A 161 10.48 -21.29 -2.04
CA LEU A 161 9.03 -21.37 -2.20
C LEU A 161 8.46 -22.64 -1.55
N ASP A 162 9.15 -23.78 -1.68
CA ASP A 162 8.74 -25.05 -1.09
C ASP A 162 8.79 -25.01 0.45
N ILE A 163 9.85 -24.44 1.03
CA ILE A 163 9.98 -24.23 2.49
C ILE A 163 8.89 -23.29 3.02
N TYR A 164 8.55 -22.23 2.29
CA TYR A 164 7.45 -21.33 2.65
C TYR A 164 6.09 -22.04 2.64
N SER A 165 5.84 -22.88 1.62
CA SER A 165 4.60 -23.67 1.51
C SER A 165 4.46 -24.71 2.63
N LYS A 166 5.58 -25.32 3.04
CA LYS A 166 5.62 -26.37 4.07
C LYS A 166 5.38 -25.83 5.49
N ASN A 167 5.70 -24.57 5.75
CA ASN A 167 5.38 -23.93 7.02
C ASN A 167 3.89 -23.58 7.15
N ILE A 168 3.18 -23.41 6.04
CA ILE A 168 1.72 -23.17 6.04
C ILE A 168 0.94 -24.46 6.30
N SER A 169 1.49 -25.63 5.96
CA SER A 169 0.80 -26.93 6.07
C SER A 169 0.89 -27.62 7.43
N LEU A 170 1.59 -27.04 8.42
CA LEU A 170 1.75 -27.61 9.77
C LEU A 170 0.63 -27.25 10.77
N THR A 171 -0.44 -26.59 10.32
CA THR A 171 -1.58 -26.21 11.17
C THR A 171 -2.85 -26.97 10.78
N TYR A 172 -2.85 -28.29 10.96
CA TYR A 172 -4.05 -29.12 10.80
C TYR A 172 -5.05 -28.93 11.95
N ASP A 173 -4.64 -28.34 13.08
CA ASP A 173 -5.49 -28.07 14.25
C ASP A 173 -6.35 -26.78 14.10
N LEU A 174 -6.16 -26.02 13.01
CA LEU A 174 -7.00 -24.86 12.65
C LEU A 174 -8.25 -25.25 11.84
N THR A 175 -8.43 -26.53 11.53
CA THR A 175 -9.47 -27.00 10.60
C THR A 175 -10.85 -27.21 11.24
N ILE A 176 -10.98 -27.15 12.57
CA ILE A 176 -12.26 -27.41 13.27
C ILE A 176 -13.10 -26.14 13.49
N SER A 177 -12.54 -24.94 13.35
CA SER A 177 -13.33 -23.71 13.39
C SER A 177 -12.90 -22.75 12.28
N SER A 178 -13.53 -22.84 11.11
CA SER A 178 -13.45 -21.81 10.07
C SER A 178 -14.17 -20.53 10.54
N ILE A 179 -13.56 -19.84 11.50
CA ILE A 179 -14.03 -18.55 11.99
C ILE A 179 -13.96 -17.59 10.80
N SER A 180 -15.10 -17.00 10.44
CA SER A 180 -15.13 -15.97 9.39
C SER A 180 -14.23 -14.81 9.77
N GLN A 181 -13.66 -14.12 8.79
CA GLN A 181 -12.75 -12.98 9.04
C GLN A 181 -13.37 -11.91 9.94
N ILE A 182 -14.67 -11.68 9.79
CA ILE A 182 -15.45 -10.72 10.58
C ILE A 182 -15.54 -11.17 12.04
N SER A 183 -15.82 -12.45 12.29
CA SER A 183 -15.90 -12.98 13.66
C SER A 183 -14.53 -13.00 14.36
N SER A 184 -13.45 -13.26 13.63
CA SER A 184 -12.09 -13.21 14.18
C SER A 184 -11.69 -11.78 14.58
N LEU A 185 -11.91 -10.82 13.67
CA LEU A 185 -11.68 -9.40 13.97
C LEU A 185 -12.59 -8.90 15.10
N GLY A 186 -13.85 -9.33 15.13
CA GLY A 186 -14.78 -9.00 16.20
C GLY A 186 -14.30 -9.53 17.55
N HIS A 187 -13.89 -10.79 17.64
CA HIS A 187 -13.37 -11.37 18.88
C HIS A 187 -12.18 -10.56 19.42
N SER A 188 -11.20 -10.27 18.57
CA SER A 188 -10.02 -9.48 18.96
C SER A 188 -10.39 -8.05 19.37
N LEU A 189 -11.19 -7.34 18.57
CA LEU A 189 -11.53 -5.93 18.83
C LEU A 189 -12.46 -5.72 20.03
N TYR A 190 -13.44 -6.61 20.25
CA TYR A 190 -14.42 -6.43 21.32
C TYR A 190 -13.94 -6.99 22.67
N LEU A 191 -13.11 -8.04 22.67
CA LEU A 191 -12.69 -8.72 23.90
C LEU A 191 -11.26 -8.39 24.31
N GLU A 192 -10.30 -8.38 23.37
CA GLU A 192 -8.89 -8.14 23.70
C GLU A 192 -8.56 -6.64 23.65
N ASP A 193 -8.96 -5.96 22.59
CA ASP A 193 -8.59 -4.57 22.30
C ASP A 193 -9.73 -3.55 22.53
N GLY A 194 -10.67 -3.85 23.44
CA GLY A 194 -11.85 -3.02 23.67
C GLY A 194 -11.55 -1.54 24.00
N VAL A 195 -10.39 -1.25 24.62
CA VAL A 195 -9.94 0.12 24.90
C VAL A 195 -9.71 0.92 23.61
N LEU A 196 -9.17 0.29 22.55
CA LEU A 196 -8.97 0.96 21.25
C LEU A 196 -10.30 1.35 20.62
N LEU A 197 -11.34 0.52 20.77
CA LEU A 197 -12.68 0.82 20.27
C LEU A 197 -13.29 2.04 20.97
N ILE A 198 -13.11 2.15 22.30
CA ILE A 198 -13.55 3.32 23.07
C ILE A 198 -12.83 4.60 22.58
N ILE A 199 -11.51 4.54 22.38
CA ILE A 199 -10.75 5.66 21.84
C ILE A 199 -11.27 6.05 20.45
N LEU A 200 -11.54 5.06 19.58
CA LEU A 200 -12.06 5.29 18.23
C LEU A 200 -13.46 5.92 18.24
N SER A 201 -14.31 5.56 19.20
CA SER A 201 -15.60 6.23 19.43
C SER A 201 -15.44 7.70 19.79
N VAL A 202 -14.49 8.04 20.67
CA VAL A 202 -14.19 9.44 21.02
C VAL A 202 -13.65 10.21 19.82
N ILE A 203 -12.79 9.59 18.99
CA ILE A 203 -12.29 10.20 17.75
C ILE A 203 -13.44 10.52 16.79
N LEU A 204 -14.36 9.59 16.57
CA LEU A 204 -15.53 9.80 15.71
C LEU A 204 -16.46 10.88 16.26
N LEU A 205 -16.69 10.90 17.57
CA LEU A 205 -17.47 11.96 18.23
C LEU A 205 -16.82 13.33 18.02
N LEU A 206 -15.50 13.42 18.20
CA LEU A 206 -14.76 14.66 18.03
C LEU A 206 -14.73 15.12 16.57
N ALA A 207 -14.63 14.20 15.60
CA ALA A 207 -14.72 14.51 14.17
C ALA A 207 -16.09 15.12 13.79
N MET A 208 -17.19 14.56 14.31
CA MET A 208 -18.53 15.12 14.10
C MET A 208 -18.69 16.48 14.80
N PHE A 209 -18.24 16.61 16.05
CA PHE A 209 -18.35 17.86 16.79
C PHE A 209 -17.51 18.98 16.15
N ALA A 210 -16.31 18.67 15.65
CA ALA A 210 -15.43 19.60 14.96
C ALA A 210 -16.08 20.17 13.69
N THR A 211 -16.69 19.33 12.86
CA THR A 211 -17.35 19.79 11.62
C THR A 211 -18.54 20.71 11.91
N ILE A 212 -19.31 20.44 12.98
CA ILE A 212 -20.42 21.29 13.42
C ILE A 212 -19.92 22.66 13.91
N ILE A 213 -18.87 22.70 14.74
CA ILE A 213 -18.33 23.96 15.26
C ILE A 213 -17.75 24.81 14.12
N ILE A 214 -16.95 24.20 13.24
CA ILE A 214 -16.26 24.93 12.16
C ILE A 214 -17.25 25.51 11.15
N SER A 215 -18.34 24.79 10.85
CA SER A 215 -19.35 25.25 9.89
C SER A 215 -20.34 26.28 10.46
N ARG A 216 -20.43 26.43 11.79
CA ARG A 216 -21.37 27.37 12.41
C ARG A 216 -20.82 28.79 12.38
N THR A 217 -21.39 29.64 11.51
CA THR A 217 -21.13 31.08 11.56
C THR A 217 -21.76 31.70 12.82
N PRO A 218 -21.06 32.56 13.57
CA PRO A 218 -21.67 33.27 14.69
C PRO A 218 -22.68 34.28 14.15
N PHE A 219 -23.90 34.26 14.70
CA PHE A 219 -24.94 35.22 14.37
C PHE A 219 -24.47 36.61 14.81
N SER A 220 -24.09 37.45 13.85
CA SER A 220 -23.80 38.87 14.13
C SER A 220 -25.12 39.59 14.36
N SER A 221 -25.42 39.95 15.61
CA SER A 221 -26.53 40.85 15.90
C SER A 221 -26.12 42.25 15.41
N LYS A 222 -26.59 42.63 14.22
CA LYS A 222 -26.60 44.05 13.84
C LYS A 222 -27.51 44.79 14.83
N LYS A 223 -26.91 45.63 15.67
CA LYS A 223 -27.56 46.82 16.21
C LYS A 223 -27.29 47.98 15.27
#